data_AF-A0A268QUN8-F1
#
_entry.id   AF-A0A268QUN8-F1
#
_cell.length_a   1.000
_cell.length_b   1.000
_cell.length_c   1.000
_cell.angle_alpha   90.00
_cell.angle_beta   90.00
_cell.angle_gamma   90.00
#
_symmetry.space_group_name_H-M   'P 1'
#
loop_
_entity.id
_entity.type
_entity.pdbx_description
1 polymer ?
#
loop_
_entity_poly.entity_id
_entity_poly.type
_entity_poly.pdbx_seq_one_letter_code
_entity_poly.pdbx_strand_id
1 'polypeptide(L)' 'PWVQEEIELLSNEEYHKAYTYLAEKRGFKGEAIHDYEIEPKALARLIVRQKLKPLRKRIKAYRFVNIKGIYKQF' A
#
# COMPACT_ATOMS: atom_id res chain seq x y z
N PRO A 1 -1.82 14.78 -8.31
CA PRO A 1 -2.12 14.15 -7.00
C PRO A 1 -1.10 13.05 -6.71
N TRP A 2 -0.44 13.06 -5.55
CA TRP A 2 0.76 12.25 -5.24
C TRP A 2 0.66 10.74 -5.55
N VAL A 3 -0.54 10.15 -5.51
CA VAL A 3 -0.75 8.72 -5.82
C VAL A 3 -0.42 8.41 -7.28
N GLN A 4 -0.79 9.32 -8.19
CA GLN A 4 -0.57 9.15 -9.62
C GLN A 4 0.92 9.29 -9.96
N GLU A 5 1.58 10.29 -9.38
CA GLU A 5 3.03 10.49 -9.49
C GLU A 5 3.80 9.26 -8.98
N GLU A 6 3.39 8.67 -7.86
CA GLU A 6 4.01 7.44 -7.34
C GLU A 6 3.81 6.24 -8.27
N ILE A 7 2.66 6.15 -8.97
CA ILE A 7 2.42 5.09 -9.97
C ILE A 7 3.35 5.30 -11.18
N GLU A 8 3.51 6.54 -11.64
CA GLU A 8 4.39 6.89 -12.77
C GLU A 8 5.87 6.65 -12.47
N LEU A 9 6.26 6.72 -11.21
CA LEU A 9 7.63 6.47 -10.74
C LEU A 9 7.93 4.98 -10.45
N LEU A 10 6.95 4.08 -10.59
CA LEU A 10 7.18 2.64 -10.40
C LEU A 10 8.19 2.14 -11.43
N SER A 11 9.19 1.38 -10.97
CA SER A 11 10.01 0.58 -11.87
C SER A 11 9.19 -0.54 -12.50
N ASN A 12 9.64 -1.04 -13.66
CA ASN A 12 9.00 -2.18 -14.32
C ASN A 12 8.87 -3.39 -13.37
N GLU A 13 9.91 -3.66 -12.57
CA GLU A 13 9.86 -4.75 -11.58
C GLU A 13 8.79 -4.54 -10.50
N GLU A 14 8.67 -3.32 -9.97
CA GLU A 14 7.65 -3.00 -8.97
C GLU A 14 6.24 -3.08 -9.55
N TYR A 15 6.06 -2.61 -10.79
CA TYR A 15 4.82 -2.75 -11.52
C TYR A 15 4.45 -4.23 -11.71
N HIS A 16 5.38 -5.06 -12.18
CA HIS A 16 5.16 -6.49 -12.34
C HIS A 16 4.82 -7.18 -11.02
N LYS A 17 5.50 -6.83 -9.91
CA LYS A 17 5.17 -7.36 -8.57
C LYS A 17 3.79 -6.92 -8.11
N ALA A 18 3.39 -5.68 -8.37
CA ALA A 18 2.05 -5.19 -8.06
C ALA A 18 0.97 -5.92 -8.89
N TYR A 19 1.27 -6.18 -10.16
CA TYR A 19 0.41 -6.93 -11.07
C TYR A 19 0.19 -8.36 -10.61
N THR A 20 1.25 -9.13 -10.38
CA THR A 20 1.16 -10.52 -9.93
C THR A 20 0.43 -10.61 -8.59
N TYR A 21 0.75 -9.72 -7.64
CA TYR A 21 0.07 -9.67 -6.35
C TYR A 21 -1.45 -9.43 -6.48
N LEU A 22 -1.87 -8.52 -7.37
CA LEU A 22 -3.29 -8.25 -7.58
C LEU A 22 -4.00 -9.38 -8.33
N ALA A 23 -3.34 -10.01 -9.30
CA ALA A 23 -3.84 -11.17 -10.03
C ALA A 23 -4.09 -12.35 -9.09
N GLU A 24 -3.09 -12.72 -8.29
CA GLU A 24 -3.17 -13.80 -7.29
C GLU A 24 -4.31 -13.55 -6.29
N LYS A 25 -4.47 -12.29 -5.86
CA LYS A 25 -5.54 -11.91 -4.94
C LYS A 25 -6.94 -12.06 -5.53
N ARG A 26 -7.09 -12.00 -6.86
CA ARG A 26 -8.33 -12.30 -7.57
C ARG A 26 -8.49 -13.77 -7.95
N GLY A 27 -7.51 -14.61 -7.61
CA GLY A 27 -7.57 -16.06 -7.83
C GLY A 27 -6.86 -16.56 -9.09
N PHE A 28 -6.23 -15.67 -9.88
CA PHE A 28 -5.42 -16.08 -11.02
C PHE A 28 -4.12 -16.74 -10.55
N LYS A 29 -3.65 -17.76 -11.29
CA LYS A 29 -2.44 -18.52 -10.96
C LYS A 29 -1.69 -18.95 -12.22
N GLY A 30 -0.36 -19.06 -12.13
CA GLY A 30 0.49 -19.53 -13.23
C GLY A 30 0.28 -18.69 -14.49
N GLU A 31 0.08 -19.35 -15.62
CA GLU A 31 -0.10 -18.71 -16.93
C GLU A 31 -1.37 -17.84 -17.00
N ALA A 32 -2.42 -18.17 -16.23
CA ALA A 32 -3.65 -17.37 -16.20
C ALA A 32 -3.44 -15.96 -15.62
N ILE A 33 -2.30 -15.70 -14.95
CA ILE A 33 -1.95 -14.35 -14.50
C ILE A 33 -1.85 -13.38 -15.68
N HIS A 34 -1.44 -13.83 -16.88
CA HIS A 34 -1.32 -12.98 -18.06
C HIS A 34 -2.67 -12.46 -18.58
N ASP A 35 -3.77 -13.14 -18.26
CA ASP A 35 -5.14 -12.72 -18.62
C ASP A 35 -5.69 -11.66 -17.65
N TYR A 36 -4.96 -11.32 -16.59
CA TYR A 36 -5.41 -10.36 -15.61
C TYR A 36 -5.28 -8.93 -16.12
N GLU A 37 -6.37 -8.18 -16.09
CA GLU A 37 -6.34 -6.73 -16.33
C GLU A 37 -6.31 -5.97 -15.01
N ILE A 38 -5.26 -5.15 -14.80
CA ILE A 38 -5.22 -4.24 -13.66
C ILE A 38 -6.26 -3.14 -13.87
N GLU A 39 -7.19 -3.05 -12.93
CA GLU A 39 -7.96 -1.81 -12.74
C GLU A 39 -7.08 -0.70 -12.15
N PRO A 40 -7.02 0.50 -12.73
CA PRO A 40 -6.21 1.62 -12.20
C PRO A 40 -6.53 1.95 -10.73
N LYS A 41 -7.80 1.83 -10.35
CA LYS A 41 -8.26 2.01 -8.96
C LYS A 41 -7.69 0.96 -8.02
N ALA A 42 -7.50 -0.29 -8.47
CA ALA A 42 -6.94 -1.35 -7.65
C ALA A 42 -5.44 -1.10 -7.37
N LEU A 43 -4.70 -0.67 -8.39
CA LEU A 43 -3.30 -0.27 -8.25
C LEU A 43 -3.15 0.93 -7.30
N ALA A 44 -3.93 1.99 -7.50
CA ALA A 44 -3.93 3.16 -6.61
C ALA A 44 -4.22 2.77 -5.15
N ARG A 45 -5.21 1.90 -4.90
CA ARG A 45 -5.51 1.40 -3.54
C ARG A 45 -4.35 0.61 -2.95
N LEU A 46 -3.63 -0.16 -3.75
CA LEU A 46 -2.46 -0.92 -3.30
C LEU A 46 -1.35 0.03 -2.85
N ILE A 47 -1.01 1.02 -3.68
CA ILE A 47 0.03 2.02 -3.40
C ILE A 47 -0.28 2.79 -2.13
N VAL A 48 -1.51 3.32 -2.00
CA VAL A 48 -1.95 4.01 -0.77
C VAL A 48 -1.85 3.10 0.45
N ARG A 49 -2.26 1.83 0.34
CA ARG A 49 -2.15 0.86 1.44
C ARG A 49 -0.70 0.61 1.86
N GLN A 50 0.22 0.50 0.91
CA GLN A 50 1.64 0.30 1.20
C GLN A 50 2.23 1.53 1.89
N LYS A 51 2.00 2.73 1.35
CA LYS A 51 2.48 4.00 1.92
C LYS A 51 1.93 4.28 3.32
N LEU A 52 0.66 3.95 3.59
CA LEU A 52 0.02 4.18 4.90
C LEU A 52 0.21 3.01 5.91
N LYS A 53 0.78 1.88 5.49
CA LYS A 53 1.10 0.74 6.39
C LYS A 53 1.92 1.16 7.62
N PRO A 54 3.02 1.93 7.53
CA PRO A 54 3.79 2.37 8.70
C PRO A 54 2.97 3.26 9.64
N LEU A 55 2.14 4.16 9.11
CA LEU A 55 1.27 5.01 9.92
C LEU A 55 0.25 4.18 10.70
N ARG A 56 -0.40 3.20 10.04
CA ARG A 56 -1.34 2.31 10.72
C ARG A 56 -0.67 1.52 11.85
N LYS A 57 0.58 1.08 11.67
CA LYS A 57 1.36 0.44 12.74
C LYS A 57 1.63 1.40 13.91
N ARG A 58 1.94 2.68 13.63
CA ARG A 58 2.13 3.71 14.67
C ARG A 58 0.86 3.94 15.49
N ILE A 59 -0.28 4.02 14.83
CA ILE A 59 -1.58 4.21 15.48
C ILE A 59 -1.92 3.01 16.37
N LYS A 60 -1.79 1.79 15.86
CA LYS A 60 -2.02 0.56 16.64
C LYS A 60 -1.12 0.44 17.87
N ALA A 61 0.08 1.02 17.82
CA ALA A 61 1.03 1.06 18.92
C ALA A 61 0.85 2.30 19.83
N TYR A 62 -0.26 3.02 19.72
CA TYR A 62 -0.58 4.22 20.52
C TYR A 62 0.50 5.31 20.51
N ARG A 63 1.35 5.36 19.46
CA ARG A 63 2.45 6.34 19.36
C ARG A 63 2.00 7.79 19.17
N PHE A 64 0.70 8.01 19.05
CA PHE A 64 0.10 9.33 19.00
C PHE A 64 -0.12 9.94 20.40
N VAL A 65 0.00 9.14 21.47
CA VAL A 65 -0.18 9.63 22.85
C VAL A 65 1.08 10.37 23.30
N ASN A 66 0.94 11.63 23.71
CA ASN A 66 2.03 12.43 24.27
C ASN A 66 2.22 12.12 25.76
N ILE A 67 2.80 10.95 26.07
CA ILE A 67 3.02 10.49 27.46
C ILE A 67 3.86 11.51 28.26
N LYS A 68 4.89 12.09 27.65
CA LYS A 68 5.73 13.11 28.30
C LYS A 68 4.94 14.38 28.66
N GLY A 69 4.03 14.79 27.79
CA GLY A 69 3.15 15.93 28.04
C GLY A 69 2.20 15.67 29.21
N ILE A 70 1.58 14.49 29.23
CA ILE A 70 0.69 14.05 30.31
C ILE A 70 1.44 14.04 31.65
N TYR A 71 2.64 13.44 31.69
CA TYR A 71 3.44 13.36 32.92
C TYR A 71 3.82 14.73 33.49
N LYS A 72 4.01 15.76 32.64
CA LYS A 72 4.36 17.12 33.08
C LYS A 72 3.19 17.94 33.61
N GLN A 73 1.94 17.49 33.40
CA GLN A 73 0.73 18.19 33.85
C GLN A 73 0.29 17.77 35.26
N PHE A 74 0.82 16.65 35.76
CA PHE A 74 0.71 16.22 37.15
C PHE A 74 1.80 16.88 37.99
#